data_AF-A0A1Y4CR19-F1
#
_entry.id   AF-A0A1Y4CR19-F1
#
_cell.length_a   1.000
_cell.length_b   1.000
_cell.length_c   1.000
_cell.angle_alpha   90.00
_cell.angle_beta   90.00
_cell.angle_gamma   90.00
#
_symmetry.space_group_name_H-M   'P 1'
#
loop_
_entity.id
_entity.type
_entity.pdbx_description
1 polymer ?
#
loop_
_entity_poly.entity_id
_entity_poly.type
_entity_poly.pdbx_seq_one_letter_code
_entity_poly.pdbx_strand_id
1 'polypeptide(L)'
;MTKLPYLASGASLWRGYDYYVDHKVLSWEPAEPGAYPQQFDGVVLGNGDKPYEVHIDIAHPKKSTCTCPFAEGRHVICKHMVALYFTIYPAEADELLHAQERWEAEEVAREVAHRAETWRYVKGLKKAELQEGLYRALLEIDDLRYRRRWL
;
A
#
# COMPACT_ATOMS: atom_id res chain seq x y z
N MET A 1 18.21 3.04 -3.75
CA MET A 1 17.98 1.61 -4.05
C MET A 1 16.61 1.26 -3.50
N THR A 2 15.69 0.74 -4.30
CA THR A 2 14.31 0.45 -3.85
C THR A 2 14.33 -0.75 -2.90
N LYS A 3 13.78 -0.61 -1.69
CA LYS A 3 13.74 -1.67 -0.67
C LYS A 3 12.76 -2.78 -1.11
N LEU A 4 13.00 -4.02 -0.67
CA LEU A 4 12.26 -5.22 -1.09
C LEU A 4 10.72 -5.07 -1.00
N PRO A 5 10.13 -4.53 0.09
CA PRO A 5 8.67 -4.42 0.20
C PRO A 5 8.02 -3.60 -0.90
N TYR A 6 8.68 -2.53 -1.36
CA TYR A 6 8.14 -1.60 -2.37
C TYR A 6 8.20 -2.14 -3.80
N LEU A 7 8.75 -3.34 -4.00
CA LEU A 7 8.68 -4.08 -5.26
C LEU A 7 7.48 -5.05 -5.30
N ALA A 8 6.81 -5.25 -4.17
CA ALA A 8 5.57 -6.02 -4.11
C ALA A 8 4.40 -5.22 -4.70
N SER A 9 3.34 -5.92 -5.12
CA SER A 9 2.07 -5.24 -5.38
C SER A 9 1.53 -4.62 -4.09
N GLY A 10 0.75 -3.55 -4.18
CA GLY A 10 0.16 -2.91 -2.99
C GLY A 10 -0.62 -3.89 -2.10
N ALA A 11 -1.34 -4.84 -2.71
CA ALA A 11 -2.04 -5.89 -1.97
C ALA A 11 -1.08 -6.87 -1.24
N SER A 12 0.07 -7.18 -1.81
CA SER A 12 1.08 -8.02 -1.14
C SER A 12 1.86 -7.25 -0.08
N LEU A 13 2.11 -5.95 -0.29
CA LEU A 13 2.75 -5.07 0.69
C LEU A 13 1.90 -4.98 1.97
N TRP A 14 0.63 -4.56 1.85
CA TRP A 14 -0.23 -4.37 3.01
C TRP A 14 -0.54 -5.68 3.75
N ARG A 15 -0.84 -6.77 3.03
CA ARG A 15 -0.99 -8.08 3.69
C ARG A 15 0.29 -8.57 4.35
N GLY A 16 1.44 -8.17 3.85
CA GLY A 16 2.72 -8.49 4.46
C GLY A 16 2.95 -7.70 5.74
N TYR A 17 2.55 -6.43 5.76
CA TYR A 17 2.49 -5.61 6.96
C TYR A 17 1.54 -6.23 8.00
N ASP A 18 0.32 -6.65 7.61
CA ASP A 18 -0.62 -7.32 8.51
C ASP A 18 0.01 -8.57 9.15
N TYR A 19 0.71 -9.39 8.36
CA TYR A 19 1.38 -10.59 8.87
C TYR A 19 2.54 -10.28 9.83
N TYR A 20 3.23 -9.15 9.61
CA TYR A 20 4.25 -8.66 10.54
C TYR A 20 3.61 -8.24 11.88
N VAL A 21 2.52 -7.46 11.82
CA VAL A 21 1.76 -7.02 13.01
C VAL A 21 1.18 -8.21 13.78
N ASP A 22 0.62 -9.19 13.07
CA ASP A 22 0.05 -10.42 13.63
C ASP A 22 1.13 -11.42 14.10
N HIS A 23 2.42 -11.06 14.04
CA HIS A 23 3.55 -11.90 14.43
C HIS A 23 3.55 -13.30 13.77
N LYS A 24 3.23 -13.36 12.48
CA LYS A 24 3.15 -14.62 11.71
C LYS A 24 4.50 -15.20 11.31
N VAL A 25 5.60 -14.47 11.52
CA VAL A 25 6.96 -14.97 11.32
C VAL A 25 7.37 -15.79 12.55
N LEU A 26 7.53 -17.09 12.39
CA LEU A 26 7.81 -18.03 13.47
C LEU A 26 9.29 -18.02 13.88
N SER A 27 10.17 -17.94 12.90
CA SER A 27 11.62 -17.94 13.09
C SER A 27 12.30 -17.30 11.89
N TRP A 28 13.50 -16.78 12.11
CA TRP A 28 14.37 -16.29 11.05
C TRP A 28 15.84 -16.32 11.47
N GLU A 29 16.73 -16.40 10.49
CA GLU A 29 18.17 -16.33 10.68
C GLU A 29 18.86 -15.71 9.45
N PRO A 30 20.05 -15.09 9.61
CA PRO A 30 20.88 -14.72 8.47
C PRO A 30 21.32 -15.95 7.67
N ALA A 31 21.20 -15.88 6.34
CA ALA A 31 21.68 -16.95 5.44
C ALA A 31 23.21 -16.97 5.31
N GLU A 32 23.88 -15.88 5.71
CA GLU A 32 25.34 -15.73 5.71
C GLU A 32 25.84 -15.13 7.04
N PRO A 33 27.00 -15.57 7.57
CA PRO A 33 27.62 -14.93 8.72
C PRO A 33 28.15 -13.53 8.38
N GLY A 34 27.94 -12.55 9.26
CA GLY A 34 28.50 -11.21 9.09
C GLY A 34 27.87 -10.17 10.01
N ALA A 35 28.47 -8.99 10.07
CA ALA A 35 27.94 -7.87 10.85
C ALA A 35 26.69 -7.24 10.20
N TYR A 36 26.55 -7.37 8.88
CA TYR A 36 25.45 -6.81 8.08
C TYR A 36 25.02 -7.81 6.99
N PRO A 37 24.34 -8.92 7.38
CA PRO A 37 23.87 -9.90 6.41
C PRO A 37 22.82 -9.29 5.49
N GLN A 38 22.88 -9.63 4.20
CA GLN A 38 21.94 -9.13 3.20
C GLN A 38 20.90 -10.18 2.80
N GLN A 39 21.07 -11.40 3.28
CA GLN A 39 20.24 -12.55 2.98
C GLN A 39 19.73 -13.18 4.27
N PHE A 40 18.45 -13.54 4.29
CA PHE A 40 17.79 -14.09 5.47
C PHE A 40 16.84 -15.20 5.07
N ASP A 41 16.86 -16.25 5.87
CA ASP A 41 15.91 -17.35 5.80
C ASP A 41 14.92 -17.24 6.96
N GLY A 42 13.68 -17.66 6.74
CA GLY A 42 12.66 -17.63 7.76
C GLY A 42 11.48 -18.55 7.47
N VAL A 43 10.71 -18.80 8.52
CA VAL A 43 9.47 -19.59 8.45
C VAL A 43 8.31 -18.68 8.81
N VAL A 44 7.33 -18.58 7.90
CA VAL A 44 6.18 -17.69 8.05
C VAL A 44 4.89 -18.48 7.92
N LEU A 45 3.97 -18.32 8.88
CA LEU A 45 2.64 -18.92 8.82
C LEU A 45 1.84 -18.30 7.67
N GLY A 46 1.21 -19.16 6.88
CA GLY A 46 0.20 -18.80 5.89
C GLY A 46 -1.22 -18.86 6.42
N ASN A 47 -2.18 -18.72 5.52
CA ASN A 47 -3.59 -18.94 5.84
C ASN A 47 -3.81 -20.42 6.24
N GLY A 48 -4.54 -20.64 7.34
CA GLY A 48 -4.77 -21.98 7.90
C GLY A 48 -3.56 -22.56 8.63
N ASP A 49 -2.68 -21.69 9.14
CA ASP A 49 -1.50 -22.04 9.95
C ASP A 49 -0.49 -22.97 9.27
N LYS A 50 -0.51 -23.05 7.93
CA LYS A 50 0.51 -23.77 7.16
C LYS A 50 1.80 -22.94 7.09
N PRO A 51 2.95 -23.43 7.61
CA PRO A 51 4.22 -22.72 7.50
C PRO A 51 4.75 -22.75 6.06
N TYR A 52 5.39 -21.66 5.66
CA TYR A 52 6.15 -21.53 4.42
C TYR A 52 7.58 -21.11 4.71
N GLU A 53 8.51 -21.72 3.98
CA GLU A 53 9.91 -21.32 3.97
C GLU A 53 10.06 -20.09 3.07
N VAL A 54 10.80 -19.10 3.56
CA VAL A 54 10.98 -17.80 2.92
C VAL A 54 12.45 -17.47 2.94
N HIS A 55 12.99 -17.15 1.77
CA HIS A 55 14.33 -16.60 1.62
C HIS A 55 14.20 -15.19 1.05
N ILE A 56 14.82 -14.20 1.68
CA ILE A 56 14.92 -12.84 1.14
C ILE A 56 16.37 -12.47 0.86
N ASP A 57 16.62 -11.89 -0.31
CA ASP A 57 17.90 -11.27 -0.69
C ASP A 57 17.65 -9.77 -0.89
N ILE A 58 18.12 -8.95 0.06
CA ILE A 58 17.88 -7.50 0.06
C ILE A 58 18.71 -6.79 -1.01
N ALA A 59 19.90 -7.31 -1.30
CA ALA A 59 20.76 -6.79 -2.35
C ALA A 59 20.19 -7.10 -3.74
N HIS A 60 19.54 -8.26 -3.89
CA HIS A 60 18.92 -8.72 -5.13
C HIS A 60 17.49 -9.22 -4.90
N PRO A 61 16.50 -8.34 -4.67
CA PRO A 61 15.14 -8.75 -4.29
C PRO A 61 14.49 -9.79 -5.20
N LYS A 62 14.83 -9.80 -6.50
CA LYS A 62 14.34 -10.77 -7.50
C LYS A 62 14.83 -12.22 -7.28
N LYS A 63 15.86 -12.43 -6.45
CA LYS A 63 16.37 -13.75 -6.04
C LYS A 63 15.67 -14.29 -4.79
N SER A 64 14.84 -13.48 -4.12
CA SER A 64 14.04 -13.92 -2.98
C SER A 64 13.06 -15.02 -3.41
N THR A 65 12.87 -16.03 -2.58
CA THR A 65 11.99 -17.17 -2.84
C THR A 65 11.05 -17.43 -1.67
N CYS A 66 9.90 -18.05 -1.94
CA CYS A 66 8.97 -18.45 -0.90
C CYS A 66 8.21 -19.68 -1.37
N THR A 67 8.02 -20.66 -0.49
CA THR A 67 7.34 -21.92 -0.83
C THR A 67 5.81 -21.83 -0.86
N CYS A 68 5.26 -20.61 -0.87
CA CYS A 68 3.83 -20.40 -0.94
C CYS A 68 3.31 -20.57 -2.36
N PRO A 69 2.07 -21.07 -2.57
CA PRO A 69 1.51 -21.31 -3.91
C PRO A 69 1.47 -20.06 -4.81
N PHE A 70 1.50 -18.87 -4.22
CA PHE A 70 1.54 -17.62 -4.96
C PHE A 70 2.92 -17.32 -5.57
N ALA A 71 4.01 -17.72 -4.90
CA ALA A 71 5.40 -17.38 -5.26
C ALA A 71 6.24 -18.57 -5.73
N GLU A 72 5.88 -19.80 -5.38
CA GLU A 72 6.58 -21.02 -5.79
C GLU A 72 6.77 -21.06 -7.31
N GLY A 73 8.03 -21.18 -7.76
CA GLY A 73 8.39 -21.18 -9.18
C GLY A 73 8.16 -19.86 -9.93
N ARG A 74 7.92 -18.73 -9.24
CA ARG A 74 7.64 -17.42 -9.84
C ARG A 74 8.55 -16.32 -9.29
N HIS A 75 8.92 -15.37 -10.13
CA HIS A 75 9.68 -14.18 -9.72
C HIS A 75 8.73 -13.07 -9.21
N VAL A 76 8.10 -13.28 -8.07
CA VAL A 76 7.17 -12.32 -7.43
C VAL A 76 7.47 -12.13 -5.95
N ILE A 77 7.27 -10.92 -5.44
CA ILE A 77 7.36 -10.64 -3.99
C ILE A 77 6.00 -10.89 -3.35
N CYS A 78 5.93 -11.87 -2.45
CA CYS A 78 4.71 -12.23 -1.73
C CYS A 78 4.64 -11.59 -0.35
N LYS A 79 3.45 -11.63 0.26
CA LYS A 79 3.24 -11.10 1.61
C LYS A 79 4.17 -11.71 2.68
N HIS A 80 4.56 -12.98 2.55
CA HIS A 80 5.43 -13.63 3.53
C HIS A 80 6.86 -13.06 3.49
N MET A 81 7.38 -12.76 2.30
CA MET A 81 8.69 -12.09 2.14
C MET A 81 8.67 -10.68 2.75
N VAL A 82 7.57 -9.96 2.54
CA VAL A 82 7.37 -8.62 3.12
C VAL A 82 7.31 -8.71 4.66
N ALA A 83 6.56 -9.67 5.21
CA ALA A 83 6.45 -9.88 6.65
C ALA A 83 7.80 -10.22 7.28
N LEU A 84 8.59 -11.11 6.65
CA LEU A 84 9.95 -11.42 7.07
C LEU A 84 10.84 -10.18 7.06
N TYR A 85 10.78 -9.38 5.98
CA TYR A 85 11.55 -8.15 5.88
C TYR A 85 11.25 -7.18 7.02
N PHE A 86 9.96 -6.91 7.31
CA PHE A 86 9.59 -6.01 8.41
C PHE A 86 9.93 -6.58 9.79
N THR A 87 9.93 -7.91 9.94
CA THR A 87 10.39 -8.55 11.19
C THR A 87 11.88 -8.27 11.44
N ILE A 88 12.70 -8.23 10.39
CA ILE A 88 14.14 -7.94 10.48
C ILE A 88 14.38 -6.42 10.59
N TYR A 89 13.60 -5.60 9.88
CA TYR A 89 13.72 -4.14 9.84
C TYR A 89 12.42 -3.46 10.30
N PRO A 90 12.10 -3.48 11.62
CA PRO A 90 10.85 -2.94 12.13
C PRO A 90 10.68 -1.44 11.89
N ALA A 91 11.77 -0.66 11.92
CA ALA A 91 11.73 0.77 11.62
C ALA A 91 11.20 1.08 10.20
N GLU A 92 11.36 0.16 9.25
CA GLU A 92 10.83 0.28 7.89
C GLU A 92 9.30 0.12 7.84
N ALA A 93 8.74 -0.69 8.75
CA ALA A 93 7.30 -0.85 8.89
C ALA A 93 6.67 0.43 9.48
N ASP A 94 7.35 1.05 10.45
CA ASP A 94 6.93 2.33 11.04
C ASP A 94 7.01 3.47 9.99
N GLU A 95 8.09 3.51 9.21
CA GLU A 95 8.22 4.47 8.10
C GLU A 95 7.10 4.33 7.07
N LEU A 96 6.69 3.09 6.73
CA LEU A 96 5.58 2.83 5.83
C LEU A 96 4.26 3.41 6.38
N LEU A 97 3.96 3.15 7.65
CA LEU A 97 2.73 3.63 8.28
C LEU A 97 2.71 5.17 8.33
N HIS A 98 3.81 5.79 8.77
CA HIS A 98 3.90 7.25 8.80
C HIS A 98 3.81 7.88 7.42
N ALA A 99 4.34 7.23 6.37
CA ALA A 99 4.17 7.71 5.01
C ALA A 99 2.70 7.68 4.58
N GLN A 100 1.97 6.62 4.93
CA GLN A 100 0.54 6.49 4.67
C GLN A 100 -0.27 7.57 5.41
N GLU A 101 -0.04 7.75 6.71
CA GLU A 101 -0.72 8.77 7.53
C GLU A 101 -0.50 10.19 6.99
N ARG A 102 0.74 10.52 6.58
CA ARG A 102 1.04 11.83 5.97
C ARG A 102 0.28 12.03 4.67
N TRP A 103 0.25 11.01 3.81
CA TRP A 103 -0.46 11.08 2.54
C TRP A 103 -1.98 11.29 2.76
N GLU A 104 -2.58 10.56 3.69
CA GLU A 104 -3.99 10.71 4.05
C GLU A 104 -4.29 12.11 4.61
N ALA A 105 -3.43 12.61 5.51
CA ALA A 105 -3.56 13.95 6.06
C ALA A 105 -3.46 15.04 4.99
N GLU A 106 -2.54 14.89 4.04
CA GLU A 106 -2.42 15.80 2.90
C GLU A 106 -3.64 15.76 1.98
N GLU A 107 -4.17 14.58 1.66
CA GLU A 107 -5.39 14.43 0.87
C GLU A 107 -6.59 15.10 1.55
N VAL A 108 -6.77 14.87 2.86
CA VAL A 108 -7.81 15.54 3.65
C VAL A 108 -7.62 17.05 3.63
N ALA A 109 -6.40 17.54 3.80
CA ALA A 109 -6.11 18.97 3.74
C ALA A 109 -6.41 19.56 2.35
N ARG A 110 -6.06 18.85 1.28
CA ARG A 110 -6.40 19.21 -0.11
C ARG A 110 -7.91 19.30 -0.30
N GLU A 111 -8.67 18.31 0.17
CA GLU A 111 -10.14 18.33 0.09
C GLU A 111 -10.76 19.48 0.87
N VAL A 112 -10.30 19.73 2.10
CA VAL A 112 -10.79 20.83 2.94
C VAL A 112 -10.51 22.18 2.28
N ALA A 113 -9.30 22.38 1.76
CA ALA A 113 -8.94 23.59 1.04
C ALA A 113 -9.79 23.79 -0.21
N HIS A 114 -9.97 22.75 -1.02
CA HIS A 114 -10.79 22.81 -2.22
C HIS A 114 -12.26 23.11 -1.92
N ARG A 115 -12.83 22.51 -0.86
CA ARG A 115 -14.19 22.81 -0.40
C ARG A 115 -14.31 24.26 0.08
N ALA A 116 -13.34 24.75 0.84
CA ALA A 116 -13.33 26.12 1.33
C ALA A 116 -13.23 27.15 0.18
N GLU A 117 -12.36 26.90 -0.80
CA GLU A 117 -12.24 27.70 -2.01
C GLU A 117 -13.54 27.72 -2.80
N THR A 118 -14.11 26.54 -3.08
CA THR A 118 -15.39 26.39 -3.78
C THR A 118 -16.50 27.16 -3.07
N TRP A 119 -16.57 27.04 -1.75
CA TRP A 119 -17.57 27.75 -0.95
C TRP A 119 -17.40 29.27 -1.02
N ARG A 120 -16.16 29.78 -0.94
CA ARG A 120 -15.85 31.21 -1.08
C ARG A 120 -16.26 31.73 -2.45
N TYR A 121 -15.99 30.99 -3.51
CA TYR A 121 -16.42 31.33 -4.87
C TYR A 121 -17.95 31.44 -4.94
N VAL A 122 -18.67 30.40 -4.50
CA VAL A 122 -20.15 30.37 -4.52
C VAL A 122 -20.75 31.54 -3.73
N LYS A 123 -20.21 31.84 -2.54
CA LYS A 123 -20.63 32.98 -1.70
C LYS A 123 -20.45 34.33 -2.39
N GLY A 124 -19.51 34.45 -3.34
CA GLY A 124 -19.22 35.68 -4.07
C GLY A 124 -20.14 35.93 -5.27
N LEU A 125 -20.92 34.95 -5.72
CA LEU A 125 -21.78 35.06 -6.88
C LEU A 125 -23.04 35.88 -6.60
N LYS A 126 -23.51 36.62 -7.60
CA LYS A 126 -24.85 37.23 -7.59
C LYS A 126 -25.90 36.15 -7.81
N LYS A 127 -27.15 36.46 -7.43
CA LYS A 127 -28.28 35.52 -7.57
C LYS A 127 -28.44 34.97 -8.99
N ALA A 128 -28.34 35.83 -10.01
CA ALA A 128 -28.48 35.39 -11.41
C ALA A 128 -27.35 34.43 -11.83
N GLU A 129 -26.09 34.76 -11.48
CA GLU A 129 -24.92 33.91 -11.75
C GLU A 129 -25.02 32.57 -11.02
N LEU A 130 -25.50 32.57 -9.78
CA LEU A 130 -25.75 31.36 -9.00
C LEU A 130 -26.83 30.48 -9.63
N GLN A 131 -27.94 31.07 -10.06
CA GLN A 131 -29.04 30.34 -10.70
C GLN A 131 -28.60 29.70 -12.02
N GLU A 132 -27.86 30.44 -12.85
CA GLU A 132 -27.34 29.93 -14.11
C GLU A 132 -26.27 28.86 -13.90
N GLY A 133 -25.34 29.07 -12.97
CA GLY A 133 -24.31 28.10 -12.62
C GLY A 133 -24.91 26.81 -12.06
N LEU A 134 -25.89 26.90 -11.17
CA LEU A 134 -26.61 25.74 -10.64
C LEU A 134 -27.35 24.98 -11.74
N TYR A 135 -28.03 25.69 -12.64
CA TYR A 135 -28.72 25.07 -13.77
C TYR A 135 -27.76 24.26 -14.65
N ARG A 136 -26.61 24.84 -15.00
CA ARG A 136 -25.57 24.15 -15.80
C ARG A 136 -25.02 22.92 -15.07
N ALA A 137 -24.70 23.04 -13.78
CA ALA A 137 -24.18 21.95 -12.98
C ALA A 137 -25.17 20.77 -12.90
N LEU A 138 -26.48 21.05 -12.78
CA LEU A 138 -27.51 20.00 -12.78
C LEU A 138 -27.59 19.26 -14.12
N LEU A 139 -27.50 19.97 -15.26
CA LEU A 139 -27.46 19.35 -16.58
C LEU A 139 -26.22 18.46 -16.76
N GLU A 140 -25.05 18.91 -16.31
CA GLU A 140 -23.81 18.12 -16.36
C GLU A 140 -23.92 16.85 -15.50
N ILE A 141 -24.50 16.96 -14.29
CA ILE A 141 -24.74 15.80 -13.41
C ILE A 141 -25.65 14.77 -14.09
N ASP A 142 -26.73 15.21 -14.73
CA ASP A 142 -27.65 14.32 -15.43
C ASP A 142 -27.00 13.63 -16.62
N ASP A 143 -26.18 14.35 -17.39
CA ASP A 143 -25.42 13.77 -18.50
C ASP A 143 -24.39 12.73 -18.00
N LEU A 144 -23.66 13.02 -16.92
CA LEU A 144 -22.74 12.05 -16.30
C LEU A 144 -23.46 10.79 -15.81
N ARG A 145 -24.65 10.95 -15.21
CA ARG A 145 -25.50 9.84 -14.77
C ARG A 145 -26.05 9.04 -15.95
N TYR A 146 -26.33 9.68 -17.07
CA TYR A 146 -26.75 9.01 -18.30
C TYR A 146 -25.59 8.18 -18.86
N ARG A 147 -24.40 8.77 -19.03
CA ARG A 147 -23.20 8.07 -19.55
C ARG A 147 -22.81 6.85 -18.71
N ARG A 148 -22.87 6.95 -17.38
CA ARG A 148 -22.60 5.81 -16.47
C ARG A 148 -23.61 4.67 -16.56
N ARG A 149 -24.78 4.88 -17.18
CA ARG A 149 -25.82 3.86 -17.34
C ARG A 149 -25.64 3.02 -18.61
N TRP A 150 -24.79 3.46 -19.53
CA TRP A 150 -24.51 2.82 -20.82
C TRP A 150 -23.05 2.33 -20.92
N LEU A 151 -22.35 2.26 -19.80
CA LEU A 151 -21.06 1.59 -19.58
C LEU A 151 -21.27 0.45 -18.58
#